data_AF-A0A373HSS7-F1
#
_entry.id   AF-A0A373HSS7-F1
#
_cell.length_a   1.000
_cell.length_b   1.000
_cell.length_c   1.000
_cell.angle_alpha   90.00
_cell.angle_beta   90.00
_cell.angle_gamma   90.00
#
_symmetry.space_group_name_H-M   'P 1'
#
loop_
_entity.id
_entity.type
_entity.pdbx_description
1 polymer ?
#
loop_
_entity_poly.entity_id
_entity_poly.type
_entity_poly.pdbx_seq_one_letter_code
_entity_poly.pdbx_strand_id
1 'polypeptide(L)'
;MENSLNQITKNKADSLNQLILNDPLIQEFKKYEKTLREHPELLSLEDEIKQESQIILKKKALGELTDEELKAYQDKKEYFENHPLIVNYLNLKSEVNDYLIQVETIINEELLKAID
;
A
#
# COMPACT_ATOMS: atom_id res chain seq x y z
N MET A 1 -10.95 -27.06 -28.73
CA MET A 1 -11.90 -26.18 -28.00
C MET A 1 -11.26 -25.61 -26.73
N GLU A 2 -10.62 -26.41 -25.89
CA GLU A 2 -9.98 -25.99 -24.64
C GLU A 2 -8.93 -24.86 -24.79
N ASN A 3 -8.04 -24.96 -25.79
CA ASN A 3 -7.08 -23.88 -26.10
C ASN A 3 -7.71 -22.54 -26.52
N SER A 4 -8.93 -22.56 -27.08
CA SER A 4 -9.62 -21.34 -27.52
C SER A 4 -10.32 -20.62 -26.36
N LEU A 5 -10.88 -21.37 -25.41
CA LEU A 5 -11.48 -20.83 -24.20
C LEU A 5 -10.42 -20.17 -23.30
N ASN A 6 -9.28 -20.83 -23.12
CA ASN A 6 -8.15 -20.26 -22.37
C ASN A 6 -7.64 -18.96 -22.98
N GLN A 7 -7.60 -18.87 -24.30
CA GLN A 7 -7.21 -17.63 -24.99
C GLN A 7 -8.23 -16.51 -24.80
N ILE A 8 -9.54 -16.81 -24.83
CA ILE A 8 -10.59 -15.81 -24.60
C ILE A 8 -10.52 -15.27 -23.17
N THR A 9 -10.39 -16.14 -22.18
CA THR A 9 -10.27 -15.74 -20.77
C THR A 9 -9.03 -14.88 -20.56
N LYS A 10 -7.89 -15.26 -21.15
CA LYS A 10 -6.66 -14.46 -21.11
C LYS A 10 -6.88 -13.07 -21.71
N ASN A 11 -7.47 -12.98 -22.90
CA ASN A 11 -7.71 -11.69 -23.55
C ASN A 11 -8.62 -10.78 -22.73
N LYS A 12 -9.63 -11.35 -22.04
CA LYS A 12 -10.50 -10.60 -21.12
C LYS A 12 -9.76 -10.12 -19.89
N ALA A 13 -8.93 -10.96 -19.28
CA ALA A 13 -8.09 -10.58 -18.14
C ALA A 13 -7.09 -9.46 -18.52
N ASP A 14 -6.46 -9.56 -19.70
CA ASP A 14 -5.57 -8.52 -20.22
C ASP A 14 -6.32 -7.21 -20.44
N SER A 15 -7.54 -7.26 -20.99
CA SER A 15 -8.38 -6.08 -21.19
C SER A 15 -8.79 -5.42 -19.86
N LEU A 16 -9.20 -6.22 -18.88
CA LEU A 16 -9.51 -5.73 -17.53
C LEU A 16 -8.29 -5.09 -16.88
N ASN A 17 -7.13 -5.72 -16.98
CA ASN A 17 -5.88 -5.17 -16.45
C ASN A 17 -5.55 -3.82 -17.11
N GLN A 18 -5.72 -3.68 -18.43
CA GLN A 18 -5.52 -2.37 -19.09
C GLN A 18 -6.53 -1.31 -18.61
N LEU A 19 -7.78 -1.68 -18.36
CA LEU A 19 -8.78 -0.76 -17.81
C LEU A 19 -8.39 -0.29 -16.41
N ILE A 20 -8.01 -1.21 -15.53
CA ILE A 20 -7.51 -0.90 -14.18
C ILE A 20 -6.28 0.00 -14.28
N LEU A 21 -5.31 -0.35 -15.13
CA LEU A 21 -4.08 0.42 -15.28
C LEU A 21 -4.34 1.85 -15.77
N ASN A 22 -5.38 2.08 -16.59
CA ASN A 22 -5.74 3.40 -17.11
C ASN A 22 -6.70 4.17 -16.19
N ASP A 23 -7.15 3.58 -15.09
CA ASP A 23 -8.02 4.26 -14.13
C ASP A 23 -7.31 5.48 -13.50
N PRO A 24 -7.98 6.65 -13.41
CA PRO A 24 -7.39 7.86 -12.83
C PRO A 24 -6.81 7.66 -11.43
N LEU A 25 -7.47 6.87 -10.58
CA LEU A 25 -7.02 6.57 -9.23
C LEU A 25 -5.68 5.81 -9.25
N ILE A 26 -5.58 4.82 -10.14
CA ILE A 26 -4.36 4.00 -10.30
C ILE A 26 -3.22 4.84 -10.88
N GLN A 27 -3.51 5.74 -11.81
CA GLN A 27 -2.53 6.66 -12.37
C GLN A 27 -2.01 7.66 -11.34
N GLU A 28 -2.91 8.21 -10.51
CA GLU A 28 -2.53 9.12 -9.44
C GLU A 28 -1.70 8.41 -8.37
N PHE A 29 -2.09 7.21 -7.95
CA PHE A 29 -1.31 6.38 -7.03
C PHE A 29 0.11 6.12 -7.57
N LYS A 30 0.25 5.75 -8.85
CA LYS A 30 1.56 5.52 -9.48
C LYS A 30 2.43 6.78 -9.52
N LYS A 31 1.82 7.95 -9.70
CA LYS A 31 2.53 9.23 -9.61
C LYS A 31 3.12 9.43 -8.22
N TYR A 32 2.32 9.19 -7.17
CA TYR A 32 2.79 9.26 -5.79
C TYR A 32 3.85 8.21 -5.46
N GLU A 33 3.72 6.98 -5.95
CA GLU A 33 4.79 5.97 -5.83
C GLU A 33 6.11 6.46 -6.45
N LYS A 34 6.04 7.06 -7.64
CA LYS A 34 7.24 7.59 -8.30
C LYS A 34 7.83 8.74 -7.50
N THR A 35 7.02 9.70 -7.06
CA THR A 35 7.48 10.82 -6.24
C THR A 35 8.10 10.32 -4.94
N LEU A 36 7.51 9.33 -4.26
CA LEU A 36 8.08 8.76 -3.04
C LEU A 36 9.47 8.13 -3.27
N ARG A 37 9.71 7.49 -4.42
CA ARG A 37 11.02 6.95 -4.79
C ARG A 37 12.07 8.03 -5.05
N GLU A 38 11.65 9.26 -5.34
CA GLU A 38 12.53 10.42 -5.49
C GLU A 38 12.94 11.03 -4.13
N HIS A 39 12.34 10.53 -3.03
CA HIS A 39 12.60 10.93 -1.64
C HIS A 39 13.19 9.76 -0.82
N PRO A 40 14.43 9.33 -1.11
CA PRO A 40 15.07 8.22 -0.38
C PRO A 40 15.21 8.50 1.12
N GLU A 41 15.27 9.77 1.53
CA GLU A 41 15.28 10.17 2.95
C GLU A 41 14.03 9.72 3.69
N LEU A 42 12.85 9.74 3.05
CA LEU A 42 11.61 9.28 3.67
C LEU A 42 11.59 7.75 3.77
N LEU A 43 12.13 7.04 2.78
CA LEU A 43 12.26 5.59 2.81
C LEU A 43 13.23 5.13 3.91
N SER A 44 14.38 5.79 4.02
CA SER A 44 15.34 5.56 5.10
C SER A 44 14.72 5.88 6.47
N LEU A 45 13.95 6.96 6.56
CA LEU A 45 13.27 7.34 7.80
C LEU A 45 12.24 6.29 8.25
N GLU A 46 11.50 5.67 7.32
CA GLU A 46 10.59 4.56 7.64
C GLU A 46 11.35 3.37 8.25
N ASP A 47 12.49 3.00 7.66
CA ASP A 47 13.33 1.91 8.14
C ASP A 47 13.95 2.23 9.51
N GLU A 48 14.42 3.46 9.71
CA GLU A 48 14.90 3.94 11.01
C GLU A 48 13.82 3.84 12.09
N ILE A 49 12.61 4.35 11.81
CA ILE A 49 11.47 4.28 12.74
C ILE A 49 11.15 2.83 13.10
N LYS A 50 11.16 1.91 12.13
CA LYS A 50 10.95 0.48 12.39
C LYS A 50 12.02 -0.11 13.30
N GLN A 51 13.30 0.18 13.05
CA GLN A 51 14.40 -0.31 13.88
C GLN A 51 14.34 0.27 15.30
N GLU A 52 14.14 1.59 15.42
CA GLU A 52 14.00 2.27 16.69
C GLU A 52 12.80 1.75 17.47
N SER A 53 11.67 1.47 16.84
CA SER A 53 10.49 0.90 17.51
C SER A 53 10.83 -0.42 18.24
N GLN A 54 11.66 -1.27 17.64
CA GLN A 54 12.09 -2.52 18.26
C GLN A 54 13.04 -2.28 19.45
N ILE A 55 13.90 -1.27 19.35
CA ILE A 55 14.80 -0.86 20.45
C ILE A 55 13.98 -0.30 21.61
N ILE A 56 13.03 0.60 21.34
CA ILE A 56 12.11 1.16 22.33
C ILE A 56 11.35 0.05 23.05
N LEU A 57 10.81 -0.94 22.33
CA LEU A 57 10.11 -2.08 22.94
C LEU A 57 11.01 -2.90 23.87
N LYS A 58 12.26 -3.17 23.45
CA LYS A 58 13.24 -3.90 24.28
C LYS A 58 13.60 -3.11 25.55
N LYS A 59 13.95 -1.83 25.41
CA LYS A 59 14.28 -0.97 26.56
C LYS A 59 13.11 -0.82 27.52
N LYS A 60 11.89 -0.69 26.99
CA LYS A 60 10.66 -0.64 27.80
C LYS A 60 10.48 -1.91 28.63
N ALA A 61 10.73 -3.08 28.04
CA ALA A 61 10.64 -4.36 28.75
C ALA A 61 11.72 -4.51 29.85
N LEU A 62 12.90 -3.92 29.64
CA LEU A 62 14.00 -3.91 30.61
C LEU A 62 13.88 -2.80 31.67
N GLY A 63 12.93 -1.88 31.54
CA GLY A 63 12.83 -0.70 32.41
C GLY A 63 13.94 0.34 32.19
N GLU A 64 14.62 0.29 31.05
CA GLU A 64 15.77 1.14 30.70
C GLU A 64 15.36 2.32 29.80
N LEU A 65 14.11 2.34 29.33
CA LEU A 65 13.62 3.39 28.43
C LEU A 65 13.48 4.71 29.19
N THR A 66 14.15 5.75 28.70
CA THR A 66 13.99 7.11 29.24
C THR A 66 12.88 7.87 28.51
N ASP A 67 12.32 8.88 29.18
CA ASP A 67 11.31 9.76 28.57
C ASP A 67 11.88 10.54 27.38
N GLU A 68 13.16 10.91 27.42
CA GLU A 68 13.86 11.61 26.33
C GLU A 68 13.97 10.73 25.08
N GLU A 69 14.33 9.45 25.25
CA GLU A 69 14.40 8.48 24.15
C GLU A 69 13.03 8.21 23.54
N LEU A 70 12.00 8.07 24.39
CA LEU A 70 10.63 7.90 23.94
C LEU A 70 10.13 9.13 23.18
N LYS A 71 10.43 10.33 23.67
CA LYS A 71 10.02 11.58 23.04
C LYS A 71 10.70 11.79 21.68
N ALA A 72 12.01 11.55 21.60
CA ALA A 72 12.73 11.65 20.33
C ALA A 72 12.18 10.69 19.26
N TYR A 73 11.88 9.45 19.65
CA TYR A 73 11.24 8.47 18.76
C TYR A 73 9.83 8.93 18.34
N GLN A 74 9.02 9.45 19.27
CA GLN A 74 7.68 9.96 18.97
C GLN A 74 7.72 11.13 18.00
N ASP A 75 8.61 12.10 18.19
CA ASP A 75 8.74 13.27 17.32
C ASP A 75 9.17 12.86 15.90
N LYS A 76 10.12 11.92 15.79
CA LYS A 76 10.54 11.35 14.50
C LYS A 76 9.39 10.64 13.79
N LYS A 77 8.65 9.80 14.54
CA LYS A 77 7.49 9.06 14.03
C LYS A 77 6.38 10.01 13.58
N GLU A 78 6.07 11.02 14.39
CA GLU A 78 5.03 12.01 14.09
C GLU A 78 5.37 12.83 12.84
N TYR A 79 6.63 13.23 12.67
CA TYR A 79 7.09 13.90 11.46
C TYR A 79 6.86 13.03 10.21
N PHE A 80 7.20 11.74 10.28
CA PHE A 80 7.01 10.82 9.16
C PHE A 80 5.52 10.56 8.87
N GLU A 81 4.73 10.24 9.91
CA GLU A 81 3.31 9.91 9.77
C GLU A 81 2.47 11.09 9.28
N ASN A 82 2.86 12.33 9.61
CA ASN A 82 2.18 13.55 9.18
C ASN A 82 2.80 14.19 7.93
N HIS A 83 3.85 13.60 7.36
CA HIS A 83 4.48 14.15 6.16
C HIS A 83 3.47 14.13 5.00
N PRO A 84 3.17 15.25 4.32
CA PRO A 84 2.08 15.32 3.33
C PRO A 84 2.18 14.27 2.22
N LEU A 85 3.39 13.98 1.76
CA LEU A 85 3.62 12.94 0.74
C LEU A 85 3.26 11.53 1.25
N ILE A 86 3.57 11.22 2.51
CA ILE A 86 3.29 9.91 3.14
C ILE A 86 1.78 9.79 3.36
N VAL A 87 1.14 10.80 3.94
CA VAL A 87 -0.30 10.84 4.17
C VAL A 87 -1.06 10.61 2.86
N ASN A 88 -0.74 11.39 1.82
CA ASN A 88 -1.41 11.26 0.53
C ASN A 88 -1.15 9.90 -0.12
N TYR A 89 0.08 9.40 -0.07
CA TYR A 89 0.42 8.08 -0.58
C TYR A 89 -0.37 6.97 0.13
N LEU A 90 -0.46 7.01 1.46
CA LEU A 90 -1.19 6.01 2.25
C LEU A 90 -2.69 6.05 2.00
N ASN A 91 -3.28 7.25 1.87
CA ASN A 91 -4.70 7.39 1.51
C ASN A 91 -4.98 6.78 0.14
N LEU A 92 -4.20 7.16 -0.88
CA LEU A 92 -4.35 6.60 -2.23
C LEU A 92 -4.11 5.09 -2.26
N LYS A 93 -3.14 4.60 -1.49
CA LYS A 93 -2.88 3.15 -1.36
C LYS A 93 -4.11 2.42 -0.81
N SER A 94 -4.77 2.98 0.19
CA SER A 94 -6.00 2.43 0.75
C SER A 94 -7.12 2.44 -0.27
N GLU A 95 -7.35 3.56 -0.95
CA GLU A 95 -8.39 3.69 -1.98
C GLU A 95 -8.17 2.71 -3.15
N VAL A 96 -6.93 2.59 -3.63
CA VAL A 96 -6.56 1.60 -4.66
C VAL A 96 -6.81 0.18 -4.18
N ASN A 97 -6.49 -0.14 -2.92
CA ASN A 97 -6.75 -1.47 -2.37
C ASN A 97 -8.25 -1.77 -2.33
N ASP A 98 -9.07 -0.83 -1.86
CA ASP A 98 -10.52 -0.99 -1.81
C ASP A 98 -11.12 -1.13 -3.21
N TYR A 99 -10.63 -0.36 -4.19
CA TYR A 99 -11.01 -0.49 -5.59
C TYR A 99 -10.68 -1.88 -6.16
N LEU A 100 -9.49 -2.41 -5.89
CA LEU A 100 -9.10 -3.74 -6.37
C LEU A 100 -9.92 -4.87 -5.70
N ILE A 101 -10.24 -4.74 -4.41
CA ILE A 101 -11.13 -5.67 -3.70
C ILE A 101 -12.54 -5.65 -4.33
N GLN A 102 -13.05 -4.48 -4.71
CA GLN A 102 -14.35 -4.37 -5.38
C GLN A 102 -14.32 -5.08 -6.75
N VAL A 103 -13.26 -4.91 -7.54
CA VAL A 103 -13.09 -5.63 -8.81
C VAL A 103 -13.09 -7.14 -8.59
N GLU A 104 -12.31 -7.63 -7.62
CA GLU A 104 -12.26 -9.05 -7.27
C GLU A 104 -13.64 -9.57 -6.84
N THR A 105 -14.35 -8.82 -5.99
CA THR A 105 -15.68 -9.17 -5.49
C THR A 105 -16.68 -9.33 -6.63
N ILE A 106 -16.73 -8.35 -7.56
CA ILE A 106 -17.62 -8.39 -8.72
C ILE A 106 -17.35 -9.63 -9.58
N ILE A 107 -16.07 -9.95 -9.83
CA ILE A 107 -15.70 -11.14 -10.61
C ILE A 107 -16.21 -12.40 -9.91
N ASN A 108 -15.96 -12.53 -8.61
CA ASN A 108 -16.35 -13.71 -7.84
C ASN A 108 -17.88 -13.87 -7.78
N GLU A 109 -18.63 -12.79 -7.58
CA GLU A 109 -20.09 -12.81 -7.55
C GLU A 109 -20.70 -13.24 -8.90
N GLU A 110 -20.18 -12.72 -10.01
CA GLU A 110 -20.65 -13.10 -11.34
C GLU A 110 -20.28 -14.54 -11.71
N LEU A 111 -19.13 -15.05 -11.24
CA LEU A 111 -18.76 -16.45 -11.39
C LEU A 111 -19.70 -17.37 -10.60
N LEU A 112 -20.06 -17.01 -9.37
CA LEU A 112 -21.00 -17.79 -8.55
C LEU A 112 -22.38 -17.90 -9.24
N LYS A 113 -22.92 -16.79 -9.75
CA LYS A 113 -24.19 -16.77 -10.50
C LYS A 113 -24.19 -17.63 -11.76
N ALA A 114 -23.01 -17.89 -12.35
CA ALA A 114 -22.88 -18.69 -13.56
C ALA A 114 -22.77 -20.20 -13.30
N ILE A 115 -22.63 -20.61 -12.03
CA ILE A 115 -22.51 -22.01 -11.60
C ILE A 115 -23.85 -22.51 -11.01
N ASP A 116 -24.68 -21.62 -10.47
CA ASP A 116 -26.07 -21.87 -10.07
C ASP A 116 -27.03 -21.96 -11.28
#